data_AF-A0A7C6TW89-F1
#
_entry.id   AF-A0A7C6TW89-F1
#
_cell.length_a   1.000
_cell.length_b   1.000
_cell.length_c   1.000
_cell.angle_alpha   90.00
_cell.angle_beta   90.00
_cell.angle_gamma   90.00
#
_symmetry.space_group_name_H-M   'P 1'
#
loop_
_entity.id
_entity.type
_entity.pdbx_description
1 polymer ?
#
loop_
_entity_poly.entity_id
_entity_poly.type
_entity_poly.pdbx_seq_one_letter_code
_entity_poly.pdbx_strand_id
1 'polypeptide(L)'
;MLSYTLKKDGPFHILQITDLHLTHGWHYDEKTLAMVKDLTEFAKPDLIVMTGDVITDGEGFHPDVMEHACREFDALGVPWAFVMGNHEGNYNFGKGMREKKGEFLLAHSKNVLFDRLRRHLRCGQLHSRHPGRK
;
A
#
# COMPACT_ATOMS: atom_id res chain seq x y z
N MET A 1 -6.31 11.54 -7.46
CA MET A 1 -6.68 10.68 -6.32
C MET A 1 -7.36 9.47 -6.91
N LEU A 2 -6.75 8.30 -6.80
CA LEU A 2 -7.40 7.05 -7.18
C LEU A 2 -8.56 6.83 -6.19
N SER A 3 -9.76 6.54 -6.69
CA SER A 3 -10.90 6.20 -5.85
C SER A 3 -11.34 4.79 -6.17
N TYR A 4 -11.36 3.92 -5.16
CA TYR A 4 -11.90 2.57 -5.30
C TYR A 4 -13.39 2.56 -4.91
N THR A 5 -14.23 2.02 -5.79
CA THR A 5 -15.67 1.85 -5.50
C THR A 5 -15.91 0.39 -5.12
N LEU A 6 -16.39 0.16 -3.90
CA LEU A 6 -16.78 -1.17 -3.45
C LEU A 6 -17.94 -1.67 -4.33
N LYS A 7 -17.88 -2.95 -4.73
CA LYS A 7 -19.02 -3.62 -5.36
C LYS A 7 -20.17 -3.65 -4.34
N LYS A 8 -21.39 -3.37 -4.80
CA LYS A 8 -22.57 -3.29 -3.91
C LYS A 8 -23.00 -4.65 -3.37
N ASP A 9 -22.68 -5.72 -4.08
CA ASP A 9 -23.18 -7.06 -3.82
C ASP A 9 -22.04 -8.05 -3.63
N GLY A 10 -22.17 -8.89 -2.61
CA GLY A 10 -21.20 -9.94 -2.26
C GLY A 10 -20.18 -9.53 -1.19
N PRO A 11 -19.44 -10.53 -0.65
CA PRO A 11 -18.34 -10.26 0.28
C PRO A 11 -17.20 -9.52 -0.43
N PHE A 12 -16.54 -8.62 0.30
CA PHE A 12 -15.33 -7.94 -0.15
C PHE A 12 -14.11 -8.67 0.41
N HIS A 13 -13.25 -9.19 -0.46
CA HIS A 13 -12.11 -9.99 -0.04
C HIS A 13 -10.83 -9.15 0.03
N ILE A 14 -10.17 -9.18 1.19
CA ILE A 14 -8.88 -8.53 1.41
C ILE A 14 -7.81 -9.60 1.59
N LEU A 15 -6.76 -9.53 0.77
CA LEU A 15 -5.53 -10.29 1.00
C LEU A 15 -4.56 -9.40 1.80
N GLN A 16 -4.39 -9.71 3.09
CA GLN A 16 -3.46 -8.98 3.95
C GLN A 16 -2.11 -9.69 4.00
N ILE A 17 -1.04 -8.95 3.72
CA ILE A 17 0.34 -9.45 3.73
C ILE A 17 1.22 -8.44 4.47
N THR A 18 2.34 -8.89 5.04
CA THR A 18 3.27 -8.05 5.80
C THR A 18 4.68 -8.59 5.69
N ASP A 19 5.68 -7.77 6.02
CA ASP A 19 7.07 -8.19 6.24
C ASP A 19 7.68 -8.92 5.03
N LEU A 20 7.50 -8.34 3.83
CA LEU A 20 8.07 -8.91 2.60
C LEU A 20 9.58 -8.66 2.51
N HIS A 21 10.08 -7.61 3.15
CA HIS A 21 11.49 -7.24 3.21
C HIS A 21 12.21 -7.32 1.84
N LEU A 22 11.60 -6.78 0.78
CA LEU A 22 12.20 -6.77 -0.56
C LEU A 22 13.47 -5.91 -0.59
N THR A 23 14.53 -6.39 -1.26
CA THR A 23 15.88 -5.80 -1.22
C THR A 23 16.52 -5.53 -2.59
N HIS A 24 15.80 -5.79 -3.69
CA HIS A 24 16.24 -5.67 -5.09
C HIS A 24 17.46 -6.54 -5.43
N GLY A 25 17.21 -7.84 -5.57
CA GLY A 25 18.14 -8.76 -6.23
C GLY A 25 18.82 -9.77 -5.31
N TRP A 26 18.31 -9.97 -4.09
CA TRP A 26 18.68 -11.14 -3.30
C TRP A 26 17.78 -12.32 -3.67
N HIS A 27 18.33 -13.54 -3.56
CA HIS A 27 17.73 -14.79 -4.04
C HIS A 27 16.29 -15.07 -3.53
N TYR A 28 15.81 -14.36 -2.51
CA TYR A 28 14.49 -14.56 -1.92
C TYR A 28 13.41 -13.63 -2.46
N ASP A 29 13.75 -12.48 -3.07
CA ASP A 29 12.75 -11.53 -3.58
C ASP A 29 11.85 -12.18 -4.64
N GLU A 30 12.43 -12.92 -5.59
CA GLU A 30 11.68 -13.62 -6.64
C GLU A 30 10.71 -14.66 -6.05
N LYS A 31 11.14 -15.38 -5.00
CA LYS A 31 10.29 -16.37 -4.32
C LYS A 31 9.15 -15.70 -3.56
N THR A 32 9.44 -14.59 -2.88
CA THR A 32 8.46 -13.80 -2.17
C THR A 32 7.41 -13.23 -3.14
N LEU A 33 7.84 -12.65 -4.25
CA LEU A 33 6.95 -12.10 -5.27
C LEU A 33 6.13 -13.18 -5.98
N ALA A 34 6.72 -14.34 -6.27
CA ALA A 34 6.00 -15.49 -6.79
C ALA A 34 4.93 -15.98 -5.81
N MET A 35 5.25 -16.07 -4.52
CA MET A 35 4.29 -16.43 -3.48
C MET A 35 3.13 -15.43 -3.39
N VAL A 36 3.41 -14.12 -3.43
CA VAL A 36 2.37 -13.09 -3.45
C VAL A 36 1.46 -13.25 -4.67
N LYS A 37 2.04 -13.52 -5.84
CA LYS A 37 1.28 -13.79 -7.06
C LYS A 37 0.38 -15.02 -6.92
N ASP A 38 0.93 -16.15 -6.45
CA ASP A 38 0.18 -17.39 -6.26
C ASP A 38 -0.98 -17.20 -5.26
N LEU A 39 -0.75 -16.49 -4.14
CA LEU A 39 -1.79 -16.14 -3.18
C LEU A 39 -2.88 -15.26 -3.81
N THR A 40 -2.49 -14.31 -4.67
CA THR A 40 -3.43 -13.44 -5.36
C THR A 40 -4.29 -14.23 -6.35
N GLU A 41 -3.70 -15.12 -7.13
CA GLU A 41 -4.40 -16.00 -8.07
C GLU A 41 -5.34 -16.99 -7.36
N PHE A 42 -4.92 -17.53 -6.22
CA PHE A 42 -5.71 -18.44 -5.40
C PHE A 42 -6.88 -17.73 -4.71
N ALA A 43 -6.61 -16.64 -4.00
CA ALA A 43 -7.60 -15.95 -3.17
C ALA A 43 -8.54 -15.04 -3.97
N LYS A 44 -8.12 -14.58 -5.15
CA LYS A 44 -8.84 -13.61 -6.00
C LYS A 44 -9.37 -12.40 -5.21
N PRO A 45 -8.49 -11.69 -4.46
CA PRO A 45 -8.91 -10.59 -3.61
C PRO A 45 -9.42 -9.41 -4.43
N ASP A 46 -10.29 -8.60 -3.83
CA ASP A 46 -10.68 -7.30 -4.39
C ASP A 46 -9.67 -6.19 -4.01
N LEU A 47 -8.86 -6.41 -2.97
CA LEU A 47 -7.83 -5.50 -2.48
C LEU A 47 -6.69 -6.28 -1.83
N ILE A 48 -5.46 -5.88 -2.13
CA ILE A 48 -4.27 -6.32 -1.39
C ILE A 48 -3.90 -5.23 -0.38
N VAL A 49 -3.66 -5.60 0.89
CA VAL A 49 -3.22 -4.65 1.92
C VAL A 49 -1.90 -5.12 2.50
N MET A 50 -0.88 -4.29 2.35
CA MET A 50 0.43 -4.49 2.95
C MET A 50 0.57 -3.67 4.23
N THR A 51 0.83 -4.34 5.35
CA THR A 51 0.74 -3.71 6.69
C THR A 51 2.08 -3.27 7.30
N GLY A 52 3.18 -3.34 6.55
CA GLY A 52 4.49 -2.88 7.00
C GLY A 52 5.63 -3.68 6.39
N ASP A 53 6.83 -3.10 6.46
CA ASP A 53 8.11 -3.75 6.14
C ASP A 53 8.09 -4.52 4.80
N VAL A 54 7.50 -3.88 3.78
CA VAL A 54 7.45 -4.42 2.42
C VAL A 54 8.81 -4.32 1.76
N ILE A 55 9.52 -3.24 2.04
CA ILE A 55 10.82 -2.93 1.45
C ILE A 55 11.79 -2.77 2.59
N THR A 56 12.88 -3.53 2.52
CA THR A 56 14.01 -3.35 3.41
C THR A 56 15.15 -2.78 2.64
N ASP A 57 15.46 -1.54 2.97
CA ASP A 57 16.78 -1.01 2.70
C ASP A 57 17.72 -1.48 3.82
N GLY A 58 18.81 -2.15 3.45
CA GLY A 58 20.02 -1.93 4.24
C GLY A 58 20.32 -0.44 4.18
N GLU A 59 20.58 0.18 5.33
CA GLU A 59 20.72 1.64 5.53
C GLU A 59 20.62 2.50 4.25
N GLY A 60 19.41 2.86 3.78
CA GLY A 60 19.31 3.66 2.54
C GLY A 60 17.92 4.12 2.10
N PHE A 61 17.86 4.84 0.98
CA PHE A 61 16.64 4.95 0.15
C PHE A 61 16.97 4.35 -1.20
N HIS A 62 16.30 3.26 -1.55
CA HIS A 62 16.52 2.52 -2.77
C HIS A 62 15.29 2.67 -3.69
N PRO A 63 15.26 3.73 -4.52
CA PRO A 63 14.12 3.99 -5.40
C PRO A 63 13.89 2.88 -6.42
N ASP A 64 14.95 2.18 -6.83
CA ASP A 64 14.93 1.01 -7.70
C ASP A 64 14.14 -0.17 -7.09
N VAL A 65 14.34 -0.46 -5.79
CA VAL A 65 13.55 -1.47 -5.07
C VAL A 65 12.07 -1.07 -5.02
N MET A 66 11.79 0.21 -4.73
CA MET A 66 10.42 0.71 -4.64
C MET A 66 9.72 0.71 -6.01
N GLU A 67 10.42 1.09 -7.07
CA GLU A 67 9.90 1.06 -8.43
C GLU A 67 9.64 -0.38 -8.88
N HIS A 68 10.55 -1.30 -8.56
CA HIS A 68 10.35 -2.72 -8.80
C HIS A 68 9.09 -3.22 -8.08
N ALA A 69 8.96 -2.98 -6.77
CA ALA A 69 7.78 -3.36 -6.01
C ALA A 69 6.50 -2.78 -6.64
N CYS A 70 6.48 -1.48 -6.96
CA CYS A 70 5.34 -0.85 -7.64
C CYS A 70 4.94 -1.60 -8.91
N ARG A 71 5.93 -1.94 -9.76
CA ARG A 71 5.68 -2.65 -11.01
C ARG A 71 5.10 -4.04 -10.78
N GLU A 72 5.65 -4.81 -9.84
CA GLU A 72 5.19 -6.18 -9.57
C GLU A 72 3.78 -6.18 -8.98
N PHE A 73 3.46 -5.29 -8.04
CA PHE A 73 2.10 -5.18 -7.49
C PHE A 73 1.10 -4.64 -8.50
N ASP A 74 1.49 -3.68 -9.34
CA ASP A 74 0.63 -3.20 -10.42
C ASP A 74 0.30 -4.30 -11.43
N ALA A 75 1.26 -5.19 -11.72
CA ALA A 75 1.09 -6.30 -12.65
C ALA A 75 0.10 -7.38 -12.16
N LEU A 76 -0.21 -7.42 -10.85
CA LEU A 76 -1.24 -8.31 -10.31
C LEU A 76 -2.65 -7.94 -10.77
N GLY A 77 -2.86 -6.71 -11.25
CA GLY A 77 -4.17 -6.24 -11.71
C GLY A 77 -5.21 -6.04 -10.59
N VAL A 78 -4.79 -6.14 -9.33
CA VAL A 78 -5.60 -5.88 -8.14
C VAL A 78 -5.12 -4.57 -7.50
N PRO A 79 -6.02 -3.65 -7.12
CA PRO A 79 -5.64 -2.47 -6.34
C PRO A 79 -4.94 -2.88 -5.05
N TRP A 80 -3.96 -2.09 -4.63
CA TRP A 80 -3.18 -2.41 -3.44
C TRP A 80 -2.99 -1.20 -2.54
N ALA A 81 -3.04 -1.41 -1.24
CA ALA A 81 -2.80 -0.40 -0.23
C ALA A 81 -1.58 -0.77 0.61
N PHE A 82 -0.93 0.23 1.19
CA PHE A 82 0.31 0.07 1.90
C PHE A 82 0.37 0.94 3.16
N VAL A 83 0.95 0.40 4.23
CA VAL A 83 1.33 1.11 5.45
C VAL A 83 2.83 0.98 5.65
N MET A 84 3.48 2.08 6.02
CA MET A 84 4.92 2.11 6.29
C MET A 84 5.24 1.47 7.63
N GLY A 85 6.15 0.49 7.64
CA GLY A 85 6.71 -0.10 8.85
C GLY A 85 7.88 0.71 9.39
N ASN A 86 8.72 0.05 10.20
CA ASN A 86 9.95 0.64 10.71
C ASN A 86 11.05 0.67 9.65
N HIS A 87 11.12 -0.34 8.76
CA HIS A 87 12.12 -0.37 7.69
C HIS A 87 11.87 0.74 6.66
N GLU A 88 10.63 1.13 6.40
CA GLU A 88 10.39 2.30 5.56
C GLU A 88 10.58 3.64 6.29
N GLY A 89 10.51 3.63 7.61
CA GLY A 89 10.38 4.83 8.43
C GLY A 89 11.67 5.37 9.05
N ASN A 90 12.61 4.51 9.45
CA ASN A 90 13.73 4.93 10.28
C ASN A 90 14.85 3.88 10.34
N TYR A 91 16.09 4.33 10.09
CA TYR A 91 17.14 4.23 11.10
C TYR A 91 18.17 5.39 10.99
N ASN A 92 18.58 5.81 9.77
CA ASN A 92 19.73 6.73 9.60
C ASN A 92 19.53 8.00 8.71
N PHE A 93 18.36 8.27 8.12
CA PHE A 93 18.22 9.23 7.00
C PHE A 93 17.46 10.54 7.29
N GLY A 94 17.13 10.81 8.56
CA GLY A 94 16.53 12.08 8.98
C GLY A 94 15.00 12.20 8.78
N LYS A 95 14.43 13.29 9.29
CA LYS A 95 12.98 13.57 9.20
C LYS A 95 12.54 13.68 7.73
N GLY A 96 11.38 13.12 7.39
CA GLY A 96 10.76 13.29 6.07
C GLY A 96 10.87 12.08 5.11
N MET A 97 11.52 10.99 5.52
CA MET A 97 11.72 9.82 4.64
C MET A 97 10.42 9.09 4.31
N ARG A 98 9.50 8.97 5.27
CA ARG A 98 8.18 8.41 5.05
C ARG A 98 7.42 9.20 3.98
N GLU A 99 7.43 10.52 4.09
CA GLU A 99 6.80 11.40 3.11
C GLU A 99 7.42 11.23 1.72
N LYS A 100 8.76 11.23 1.61
CA LYS A 100 9.44 10.99 0.32
C LYS A 100 9.08 9.64 -0.30
N LYS A 101 9.11 8.56 0.49
CA LYS A 101 8.72 7.21 0.05
C LYS A 101 7.26 7.18 -0.39
N GLY A 102 6.35 7.82 0.36
CA GLY A 102 4.95 7.94 -0.01
C GLY A 102 4.73 8.68 -1.33
N GLU A 103 5.41 9.82 -1.52
CA GLU A 103 5.37 10.56 -2.79
C GLU A 103 5.96 9.75 -3.95
N PHE A 104 7.02 8.98 -3.70
CA PHE A 104 7.61 8.09 -4.69
C PHE A 104 6.60 7.01 -5.14
N LEU A 105 5.94 6.33 -4.19
CA LEU A 105 4.90 5.33 -4.49
C LEU A 105 3.77 5.93 -5.35
N LEU A 106 3.28 7.11 -4.97
CA LEU A 106 2.22 7.81 -5.71
C LEU A 106 2.64 8.23 -7.13
N ALA A 107 3.93 8.44 -7.37
CA ALA A 107 4.45 8.81 -8.68
C ALA A 107 4.71 7.60 -9.60
N HIS A 108 4.95 6.40 -9.05
CA HIS A 108 5.42 5.24 -9.81
C HIS A 108 4.43 4.07 -9.87
N SER A 109 3.39 4.06 -9.05
CA SER A 109 2.32 3.05 -9.12
C SER A 109 1.02 3.64 -9.67
N LYS A 110 0.36 2.86 -10.53
CA LYS A 110 -0.94 3.15 -11.11
C LYS A 110 -2.10 2.61 -10.27
N ASN A 111 -1.87 1.54 -9.51
CA ASN A 111 -2.91 0.81 -8.78
C ASN A 111 -2.84 1.00 -7.25
N VAL A 112 -1.89 1.81 -6.75
CA VAL A 112 -1.78 2.07 -5.32
C VAL A 112 -2.92 2.95 -4.80
N LEU A 113 -3.58 2.45 -3.75
CA LEU A 113 -4.51 3.18 -2.90
C LEU A 113 -3.75 3.75 -1.71
N PHE A 114 -3.07 4.86 -1.95
CA PHE A 114 -2.38 5.63 -0.91
C PHE A 114 -2.83 7.09 -1.05
N ASP A 115 -2.98 7.78 0.07
CA ASP A 115 -3.31 9.21 0.06
C ASP A 115 -2.24 9.98 0.83
N ARG A 116 -1.96 11.19 0.33
CA ARG A 116 -1.24 12.18 1.13
C ARG A 116 -2.17 12.45 2.31
N LEU A 117 -1.82 11.99 3.51
CA LEU A 117 -2.55 12.30 4.75
C LEU A 117 -2.91 13.79 4.73
N ARG A 118 -4.13 14.13 4.32
CA ARG A 118 -4.62 15.49 4.45
C ARG A 118 -4.66 15.69 5.94
N ARG A 119 -3.76 16.53 6.47
CA ARG A 119 -3.72 16.96 7.88
C ARG A 119 -5.05 17.61 8.37
N HIS A 120 -6.15 17.51 7.61
CA HIS A 120 -7.35 18.32 7.74
C HIS A 120 -8.67 17.56 7.49
N LEU A 121 -8.68 16.22 7.40
CA LEU A 121 -9.95 15.50 7.55
C LEU A 121 -10.34 15.46 9.03
N ARG A 122 -10.95 16.55 9.50
CA ARG A 122 -11.68 16.58 10.76
C ARG A 122 -12.79 15.54 10.66
N CYS A 123 -12.59 14.38 11.29
CA CYS A 123 -13.65 13.45 11.62
C CYS A 123 -14.72 14.23 12.40
N GLY A 124 -15.92 14.42 11.83
CA GLY A 124 -17.06 15.02 12.55
C GLY A 124 -17.68 16.29 11.97
N GLN A 125 -18.06 16.32 10.69
CA GLN A 125 -19.23 17.08 10.24
C GLN A 125 -20.21 16.16 9.50
N LEU A 126 -20.55 15.04 10.15
CA LEU A 126 -21.78 14.30 9.90
C LEU A 126 -22.72 14.57 11.06
N HIS A 127 -23.22 15.81 11.16
CA HIS A 127 -24.44 16.05 11.91
C HIS A 127 -25.59 15.49 11.07
N SER A 128 -26.22 14.44 11.56
CA SER A 128 -27.48 13.94 11.05
C SER A 128 -28.52 15.07 11.09
N ARG A 129 -28.86 15.64 9.94
CA ARG A 129 -30.13 16.35 9.80
C ARG A 129 -31.22 15.29 9.80
N HIS A 130 -31.80 15.02 10.97
CA HIS A 130 -33.11 14.37 11.01
C HIS A 130 -34.16 15.34 10.43
N PRO A 131 -34.92 14.93 9.40
CA PRO A 131 -36.05 15.73 8.94
C PRO A 131 -37.24 15.53 9.88
N GLY A 132 -37.45 16.52 10.75
CA GLY A 132 -38.77 16.96 11.22
C GLY A 132 -39.53 16.11 12.24
N ARG A 133 -39.99 16.77 13.30
CA ARG A 133 -41.38 16.67 13.73
C ARG A 133 -41.91 18.07 14.04
N LYS A 134 -43.12 18.33 13.54
CA LYS A 134 -43.94 19.52 13.81
C LYS A 134 -44.35 19.56 15.27
#